data_AF-A0AAN8I0C8-F1
#
_entry.id   AF-A0AAN8I0C8-F1
#
_cell.length_a   1.000
_cell.length_b   1.000
_cell.length_c   1.000
_cell.angle_alpha   90.00
_cell.angle_beta   90.00
_cell.angle_gamma   90.00
#
_symmetry.space_group_name_H-M   'P 1'
#
loop_
_entity.id
_entity.type
_entity.pdbx_description
1 polymer ?
#
loop_
_entity_poly.entity_id
_entity_poly.type
_entity_poly.pdbx_seq_one_letter_code
_entity_poly.pdbx_strand_id
1 'polypeptide(L)'
;MASSHVMKPEPMPRMQPAMMMFCSKYWSRRGMSLDSAMFQRHTGGQMSRRPSFCPISESPDKESAEDSGKTAVVFSLKNEVGCLVTSLKLFQENGVNLNHIESRRSKRVVNEVEIYADCSCSKKEFSELLEVLREHVNVLSSNTPAHVWAAEADEEDVPWFPMKISELDQCSHRVLMYGSELDADHPGFKDEVYRQRRKYFVEVAMSYKFGQPIPRIEYTPEEVRTWGVVFRELSQLYPSHACREHLKNLPLLEKHCGYRQDNIPQLQDVSQFLREEYQDC
;
A
#
# COMPACT_ATOMS: atom_id res chain seq x y z
N MET A 1 32.46 67.16 14.41
CA MET A 1 33.05 65.81 14.24
C MET A 1 32.06 64.80 14.80
N ALA A 2 31.33 64.11 13.93
CA ALA A 2 30.35 63.09 14.32
C ALA A 2 31.07 61.77 14.62
N SER A 3 30.82 61.18 15.78
CA SER A 3 31.42 59.90 16.20
C SER A 3 30.45 58.77 15.88
N SER A 4 30.85 57.89 14.98
CA SER A 4 30.12 56.71 14.52
C SER A 4 30.19 55.58 15.56
N HIS A 5 29.06 55.24 16.18
CA HIS A 5 28.92 54.00 16.96
C HIS A 5 28.67 52.83 16.00
N VAL A 6 29.67 51.96 15.85
CA VAL A 6 29.53 50.66 15.18
C VAL A 6 28.99 49.66 16.20
N MET A 7 27.75 49.18 16.02
CA MET A 7 27.25 48.04 16.77
C MET A 7 27.94 46.76 16.29
N LYS A 8 28.57 46.04 17.22
CA LYS A 8 29.09 44.69 16.99
C LYS A 8 27.94 43.69 17.00
N PRO A 9 27.94 42.67 16.12
CA PRO A 9 26.93 41.61 16.15
C PRO A 9 27.13 40.70 17.36
N GLU A 10 26.03 40.31 18.01
CA GLU A 10 26.00 39.32 19.08
C GLU A 10 26.46 37.93 18.59
N PRO A 11 27.15 37.13 19.43
CA PRO A 11 27.57 35.80 19.04
C PRO A 11 26.37 34.83 18.98
N MET A 12 26.21 34.15 17.84
CA MET A 12 25.24 33.06 17.71
C MET A 12 25.51 31.94 18.73
N PRO A 13 24.47 31.39 19.39
CA PRO A 13 24.66 30.29 20.33
C PRO A 13 25.16 29.04 19.60
N ARG A 14 26.27 28.48 20.07
CA ARG A 14 26.79 27.19 19.61
C ARG A 14 25.77 26.09 19.93
N MET A 15 25.18 25.50 18.90
CA MET A 15 24.45 24.22 19.03
C MET A 15 25.42 23.16 19.52
N GLN A 16 25.10 22.51 20.64
CA GLN A 16 25.83 21.33 21.10
C GLN A 16 25.58 20.17 20.11
N PRO A 17 26.60 19.33 19.84
CA PRO A 17 26.39 18.13 19.05
C PRO A 17 25.47 17.19 19.84
N ALA A 18 24.30 16.89 19.30
CA ALA A 18 23.52 15.76 19.77
C ALA A 18 24.32 14.48 19.47
N MET A 19 25.02 13.95 20.47
CA MET A 19 25.65 12.64 20.41
C MET A 19 24.56 11.62 20.11
N MET A 20 24.60 11.02 18.91
CA MET A 20 23.91 9.76 18.65
C MET A 20 24.55 8.68 19.52
N MET A 21 24.01 8.51 20.72
CA MET A 21 24.29 7.35 21.56
C MET A 21 23.65 6.14 20.88
N PHE A 22 24.44 5.42 20.08
CA PHE A 22 24.11 4.07 19.65
C PHE A 22 24.11 3.15 20.86
N CYS A 23 23.02 3.15 21.63
CA CYS A 23 22.82 2.20 22.70
C CYS A 23 22.41 0.86 22.07
N SER A 24 23.34 -0.10 22.09
CA SER A 24 23.19 -1.48 21.59
C SER A 24 21.95 -2.22 22.13
N LYS A 25 21.32 -1.73 23.20
CA LYS A 25 20.08 -2.30 23.77
C LYS A 25 18.80 -1.96 23.00
N TYR A 26 18.85 -1.09 21.97
CA TYR A 26 17.68 -0.73 21.15
C TYR A 26 17.36 -1.73 20.01
N TRP A 27 18.21 -2.73 19.78
CA TRP A 27 17.99 -3.72 18.72
C TRP A 27 16.98 -4.82 19.07
N SER A 28 16.59 -4.96 20.34
CA SER A 28 15.71 -6.05 20.79
C SER A 28 14.22 -5.85 20.49
N ARG A 29 13.83 -4.72 19.89
CA ARG A 29 12.43 -4.40 19.54
C ARG A 29 12.19 -4.18 18.04
N ARG A 30 13.17 -4.49 17.19
CA ARG A 30 12.90 -4.69 15.76
C ARG A 30 12.48 -6.14 15.57
N GLY A 31 11.32 -6.33 14.94
CA GLY A 31 10.97 -7.62 14.34
C GLY A 31 12.17 -8.14 13.54
N MET A 32 12.42 -9.44 13.68
CA MET A 32 13.59 -10.09 13.12
C MET A 32 13.73 -9.82 11.62
N SER A 33 14.96 -9.60 11.17
CA SER A 33 15.29 -9.60 9.74
C SER A 33 14.86 -10.93 9.12
N LEU A 34 14.33 -10.88 7.89
CA LEU A 34 13.87 -12.03 7.10
C LEU A 34 14.92 -13.16 7.04
N ASP A 35 16.22 -12.81 7.08
CA ASP A 35 17.33 -13.76 7.02
C ASP A 35 17.55 -14.58 8.30
N SER A 36 17.01 -14.17 9.45
CA SER A 36 17.17 -14.91 10.71
C SER A 36 16.09 -15.96 10.96
N ALA A 37 15.03 -16.02 10.13
CA ALA A 37 13.95 -17.00 10.26
C ALA A 37 14.34 -18.40 9.75
N MET A 38 15.46 -18.55 9.04
CA MET A 38 15.85 -19.82 8.39
C MET A 38 16.74 -20.73 9.25
N PHE A 39 17.22 -20.28 10.41
CA PHE A 39 18.08 -21.10 11.27
C PHE A 39 17.71 -21.00 12.74
N GLN A 40 16.73 -21.80 13.16
CA GLN A 40 16.71 -22.28 14.53
C GLN A 40 16.13 -23.70 14.61
N ARG A 41 17.06 -24.67 14.63
CA ARG A 41 16.79 -26.04 15.06
C ARG A 41 16.29 -26.04 16.51
N HIS A 42 15.34 -26.93 16.73
CA HIS A 42 14.74 -27.38 17.99
C HIS A 42 15.50 -27.06 19.29
N THR A 43 14.79 -26.42 20.23
CA THR A 43 14.74 -26.84 21.64
C THR A 43 13.40 -26.43 22.23
N GLY A 44 12.71 -27.37 22.88
CA GLY A 44 11.35 -27.22 23.39
C GLY A 44 11.19 -26.19 24.52
N GLY A 45 9.98 -25.67 24.64
CA GLY A 45 9.54 -24.81 25.73
C GLY A 45 8.27 -24.05 25.38
N GLN A 46 7.12 -24.49 25.90
CA GLN A 46 5.86 -23.74 25.86
C GLN A 46 6.02 -22.37 26.52
N MET A 47 5.81 -21.28 25.78
CA MET A 47 5.26 -20.03 26.31
C MET A 47 4.46 -19.32 25.22
N SER A 48 3.14 -19.36 25.35
CA SER A 48 2.20 -18.52 24.61
C SER A 48 2.45 -17.05 24.97
N ARG A 49 2.85 -16.25 23.98
CA ARG A 49 2.81 -14.78 24.04
C ARG A 49 2.34 -14.25 22.69
N ARG A 50 1.01 -14.18 22.52
CA ARG A 50 0.35 -13.46 21.42
C ARG A 50 0.13 -12.00 21.84
N PRO A 51 0.58 -10.99 21.08
CA PRO A 51 -0.04 -9.68 21.10
C PRO A 51 -1.18 -9.68 20.08
N SER A 52 -2.41 -9.80 20.56
CA SER A 52 -3.62 -9.53 19.77
C SER A 52 -3.77 -8.03 19.58
N PHE A 53 -3.74 -7.54 18.35
CA PHE A 53 -4.23 -6.21 18.01
C PHE A 53 -5.47 -6.37 17.13
N CYS A 54 -6.64 -6.20 17.74
CA CYS A 54 -7.89 -5.99 17.00
C CYS A 54 -8.01 -4.49 16.68
N PRO A 55 -8.55 -4.11 15.51
CA PRO A 55 -8.91 -2.72 15.22
C PRO A 55 -10.03 -2.23 16.15
N ILE A 56 -9.95 -0.98 16.61
CA ILE A 56 -11.10 -0.25 17.13
C ILE A 56 -11.82 0.34 15.92
N SER A 57 -12.98 -0.22 15.58
CA SER A 57 -13.93 0.42 14.66
C SER A 57 -14.88 1.30 15.47
N GLU A 58 -14.69 2.61 15.49
CA GLU A 58 -15.76 3.54 15.86
C GLU A 58 -16.65 3.79 14.64
N SER A 59 -17.52 2.84 14.35
CA SER A 59 -18.73 3.06 13.55
C SER A 59 -19.93 2.91 14.48
N PRO A 60 -20.89 3.84 14.49
CA PRO A 60 -22.04 3.78 15.39
C PRO A 60 -22.80 2.48 15.15
N ASP A 61 -23.08 1.76 16.23
CA ASP A 61 -23.80 0.49 16.25
C ASP A 61 -25.07 0.57 15.40
N LYS A 62 -25.02 -0.07 14.23
CA LYS A 62 -26.21 -0.55 13.53
C LYS A 62 -26.12 -2.06 13.52
N GLU A 63 -26.97 -2.66 14.33
CA GLU A 63 -27.18 -4.11 14.41
C GLU A 63 -27.44 -4.70 13.02
N SER A 64 -26.76 -5.82 12.73
CA SER A 64 -27.04 -6.82 11.69
C SER A 64 -27.13 -6.33 10.23
N ALA A 65 -25.96 -6.26 9.58
CA ALA A 65 -25.82 -6.76 8.22
C ALA A 65 -24.62 -7.72 8.25
N GLU A 66 -24.84 -8.99 7.92
CA GLU A 66 -23.75 -9.95 7.76
C GLU A 66 -22.71 -9.34 6.81
N ASP A 67 -21.45 -9.27 7.27
CA ASP A 67 -20.30 -8.90 6.44
C ASP A 67 -20.14 -9.97 5.35
N SER A 68 -20.89 -9.82 4.26
CA SER A 68 -20.81 -10.66 3.07
C SER A 68 -19.50 -10.34 2.38
N GLY A 69 -18.42 -10.98 2.85
CA GLY A 69 -17.10 -10.88 2.24
C GLY A 69 -17.21 -11.13 0.74
N LYS A 70 -16.56 -10.28 -0.06
CA LYS A 70 -16.60 -10.38 -1.53
C LYS A 70 -16.10 -11.75 -1.99
N THR A 71 -16.99 -12.55 -2.57
CA THR A 71 -16.71 -13.89 -3.10
C THR A 71 -16.43 -13.78 -4.59
N ALA A 72 -15.28 -14.27 -5.04
CA ALA A 72 -14.89 -14.23 -6.44
C ALA A 72 -14.20 -15.53 -6.85
N VAL A 73 -14.45 -15.98 -8.07
CA VAL A 73 -13.83 -17.19 -8.63
C VAL A 73 -13.24 -16.91 -10.00
N VAL A 74 -12.07 -17.48 -10.25
CA VAL A 74 -11.40 -17.50 -11.55
C VAL A 74 -11.32 -18.94 -12.03
N PHE A 75 -11.87 -19.21 -13.21
CA PHE A 75 -11.84 -20.54 -13.81
C PHE A 75 -11.57 -20.45 -15.31
N SER A 76 -11.05 -21.54 -15.88
CA SER A 76 -10.73 -21.63 -17.30
C SER A 76 -11.72 -22.53 -18.04
N LEU A 77 -12.04 -22.12 -19.26
CA LEU A 77 -12.95 -22.82 -20.17
C LEU A 77 -12.33 -22.94 -21.55
N LYS A 78 -12.70 -23.98 -22.29
CA LYS A 78 -12.45 -24.04 -23.74
C LYS A 78 -13.23 -22.93 -24.44
N ASN A 79 -12.60 -22.31 -25.43
CA ASN A 79 -13.19 -21.26 -26.26
C ASN A 79 -14.16 -21.84 -27.30
N GLU A 80 -15.23 -22.49 -26.84
CA GLU A 80 -16.27 -23.09 -27.68
C GLU A 80 -17.64 -22.49 -27.36
N VAL A 81 -18.51 -22.44 -28.39
CA VAL A 81 -19.86 -21.87 -28.25
C VAL A 81 -20.64 -22.69 -27.23
N GLY A 82 -21.17 -22.00 -26.21
CA GLY A 82 -22.00 -22.61 -25.17
C GLY A 82 -21.25 -23.00 -23.90
N CYS A 83 -19.91 -23.13 -23.89
CA CYS A 83 -19.17 -23.49 -22.67
C CYS A 83 -19.37 -22.48 -21.52
N LEU A 84 -19.34 -21.18 -21.83
CA LEU A 84 -19.63 -20.14 -20.84
C LEU A 84 -21.08 -20.23 -20.34
N VAL A 85 -22.03 -20.47 -21.24
CA VAL A 85 -23.46 -20.58 -20.89
C VAL A 85 -23.68 -21.78 -19.97
N THR A 86 -23.09 -22.93 -20.26
CA THR A 86 -23.14 -24.11 -19.41
C THR A 86 -22.57 -23.84 -18.04
N SER A 87 -21.44 -23.13 -17.97
CA SER A 87 -20.81 -22.76 -16.69
C SER A 87 -21.69 -21.82 -15.87
N LEU A 88 -22.31 -20.81 -16.51
CA LEU A 88 -23.20 -19.86 -15.84
C LEU A 88 -24.51 -20.48 -15.36
N LYS A 89 -24.98 -21.56 -15.99
CA LYS A 89 -26.12 -22.33 -15.47
C LYS A 89 -25.82 -22.93 -14.10
N LEU A 90 -24.58 -23.35 -13.84
CA LEU A 90 -24.20 -23.87 -12.53
C LEU A 90 -24.34 -22.80 -11.44
N PHE A 91 -24.01 -21.53 -11.74
CA PHE A 91 -24.25 -20.43 -10.81
C PHE A 91 -25.74 -20.22 -10.54
N GLN A 92 -26.57 -20.27 -11.59
CA GLN A 92 -28.02 -20.13 -11.48
C GLN A 92 -28.66 -21.27 -10.67
N GLU A 93 -28.25 -22.51 -10.90
CA GLU A 93 -28.77 -23.70 -10.20
C GLU A 93 -28.41 -23.70 -8.71
N ASN A 94 -27.24 -23.15 -8.36
CA ASN A 94 -26.80 -22.99 -6.97
C ASN A 94 -27.26 -21.66 -6.33
N GLY A 95 -28.14 -20.90 -7.00
CA GLY A 95 -28.69 -19.65 -6.46
C GLY A 95 -27.66 -18.52 -6.30
N VAL A 96 -26.50 -18.60 -6.95
CA VAL A 96 -25.43 -17.60 -6.85
C VAL A 96 -25.61 -16.52 -7.91
N ASN A 97 -25.77 -15.27 -7.47
CA ASN A 97 -25.86 -14.12 -8.37
C ASN A 97 -24.47 -13.58 -8.71
N LEU A 98 -24.32 -13.01 -9.91
CA LEU A 98 -23.07 -12.40 -10.37
C LEU A 98 -23.17 -10.87 -10.34
N ASN A 99 -22.23 -10.22 -9.66
CA ASN A 99 -22.08 -8.76 -9.66
C ASN A 99 -21.31 -8.28 -10.89
N HIS A 100 -20.26 -9.02 -11.27
CA HIS A 100 -19.38 -8.67 -12.37
C HIS A 100 -18.80 -9.94 -13.00
N ILE A 101 -18.80 -9.98 -14.33
CA ILE A 101 -18.18 -11.06 -15.10
C ILE A 101 -17.23 -10.47 -16.13
N GLU A 102 -16.03 -11.03 -16.22
CA GLU A 102 -15.05 -10.67 -17.24
C GLU A 102 -14.46 -11.93 -17.86
N SER A 103 -14.22 -11.88 -19.17
CA SER A 103 -13.52 -12.93 -19.91
C SER A 103 -12.22 -12.41 -20.48
N ARG A 104 -11.14 -13.19 -20.36
CA ARG A 104 -9.83 -12.90 -20.94
C ARG A 104 -9.30 -14.12 -21.67
N ARG A 105 -8.61 -13.90 -22.80
CA ARG A 105 -7.89 -15.00 -23.46
C ARG A 105 -6.84 -15.55 -22.51
N SER A 106 -6.78 -16.87 -22.35
CA SER A 106 -5.74 -17.47 -21.51
C SER A 106 -4.36 -17.21 -22.10
N LYS A 107 -3.42 -16.88 -21.23
CA LYS A 107 -1.99 -16.77 -21.58
C LYS A 107 -1.26 -18.10 -21.43
N ARG A 108 -1.86 -19.06 -20.72
CA ARG A 108 -1.26 -20.36 -20.38
C ARG A 108 -1.57 -21.41 -21.44
N VAL A 109 -2.83 -21.47 -21.85
CA VAL A 109 -3.33 -22.50 -22.77
C VAL A 109 -3.94 -21.84 -24.01
N VAL A 110 -3.47 -22.28 -25.18
CA VAL A 110 -4.01 -21.83 -26.46
C VAL A 110 -5.44 -22.38 -26.60
N ASN A 111 -6.37 -21.54 -27.04
CA ASN A 111 -7.79 -21.85 -27.21
C ASN A 111 -8.63 -21.97 -25.91
N GLU A 112 -8.12 -21.44 -24.81
CA GLU A 112 -8.88 -21.28 -23.56
C GLU A 112 -9.17 -19.81 -23.23
N VAL A 113 -10.23 -19.62 -22.45
CA VAL A 113 -10.66 -18.33 -21.90
C VAL A 113 -10.68 -18.45 -20.38
N GLU A 114 -10.09 -17.48 -19.71
CA GLU A 114 -10.14 -17.31 -18.27
C GLU A 114 -11.32 -16.39 -17.93
N ILE A 115 -12.21 -16.88 -17.07
CA ILE A 115 -13.40 -16.16 -16.60
C ILE A 115 -13.15 -15.72 -15.17
N TYR A 116 -13.27 -14.42 -14.91
CA TYR A 116 -13.39 -13.84 -13.57
C TYR A 116 -14.86 -13.59 -13.28
N ALA A 117 -15.36 -14.12 -12.16
CA ALA A 117 -16.73 -13.97 -11.72
C ALA A 117 -16.76 -13.46 -10.26
N ASP A 118 -17.23 -12.23 -10.09
CA ASP A 118 -17.57 -11.62 -8.79
C ASP A 118 -19.00 -12.02 -8.42
N CYS A 119 -19.15 -12.66 -7.27
CA CYS A 119 -20.36 -13.34 -6.82
C CYS A 119 -20.99 -12.60 -5.63
N SER A 120 -22.32 -12.64 -5.58
CA SER A 120 -23.12 -12.20 -4.44
C SER A 120 -23.82 -13.42 -3.86
N CYS A 121 -23.24 -13.99 -2.80
CA CYS A 121 -23.74 -15.19 -2.14
C CYS A 121 -23.15 -15.34 -0.73
N SER A 122 -23.78 -16.18 0.09
CA SER A 122 -23.26 -16.60 1.38
C SER A 122 -22.04 -17.51 1.21
N LYS A 123 -21.22 -17.65 2.27
CA LYS A 123 -20.06 -18.55 2.25
C LYS A 123 -20.44 -20.00 1.93
N LYS A 124 -21.59 -20.45 2.44
CA LYS A 124 -22.08 -21.82 2.23
C LYS A 124 -22.41 -22.07 0.76
N GLU A 125 -23.19 -21.18 0.15
CA GLU A 125 -23.54 -21.25 -1.28
C GLU A 125 -22.30 -21.16 -2.17
N PHE A 126 -21.32 -20.32 -1.80
CA PHE A 126 -20.06 -20.21 -2.53
C PHE A 126 -19.23 -21.50 -2.48
N SER A 127 -19.14 -22.14 -1.32
CA SER A 127 -18.44 -23.42 -1.17
C SER A 127 -19.12 -24.53 -1.96
N GLU A 128 -20.46 -24.62 -1.91
CA GLU A 128 -21.24 -25.59 -2.70
C GLU A 128 -21.02 -25.38 -4.21
N LEU A 129 -21.02 -24.12 -4.67
CA LEU A 129 -20.71 -23.77 -6.05
C LEU A 129 -19.29 -24.19 -6.47
N LEU A 130 -18.28 -23.98 -5.61
CA LEU A 130 -16.90 -24.34 -5.94
C LEU A 130 -16.71 -25.84 -6.14
N GLU A 131 -17.38 -26.67 -5.36
CA GLU A 131 -17.36 -28.13 -5.53
C GLU A 131 -17.95 -28.52 -6.89
N VAL A 132 -19.11 -27.97 -7.25
CA VAL A 132 -19.75 -28.24 -8.55
C VAL A 132 -18.91 -27.72 -9.73
N LEU A 133 -18.30 -26.54 -9.58
CA LEU A 133 -17.45 -25.96 -10.62
C LEU A 133 -16.18 -26.79 -10.85
N ARG A 134 -15.54 -27.31 -9.79
CA ARG A 134 -14.33 -28.14 -9.90
C ARG A 134 -14.55 -29.40 -10.75
N GLU A 135 -15.77 -29.94 -10.79
CA GLU A 135 -16.12 -31.09 -11.64
C GLU A 135 -16.21 -30.74 -13.13
N HIS A 136 -16.56 -29.49 -13.47
CA HIS A 136 -16.91 -29.08 -14.82
C HIS A 136 -15.85 -28.19 -15.49
N VAL A 137 -15.08 -27.46 -14.70
CA VAL A 137 -14.16 -26.42 -15.16
C VAL A 137 -12.85 -26.46 -14.37
N ASN A 138 -11.76 -26.05 -15.01
CA ASN A 138 -10.48 -25.97 -14.32
C ASN A 138 -10.43 -24.65 -13.52
N VAL A 139 -10.76 -24.74 -12.23
CA VAL A 139 -10.73 -23.63 -11.27
C VAL A 139 -9.28 -23.22 -11.01
N LEU A 140 -8.96 -21.98 -11.35
CA LEU A 140 -7.59 -21.45 -11.25
C LEU A 140 -7.33 -20.76 -9.91
N SER A 141 -8.35 -20.11 -9.33
CA SER A 141 -8.27 -19.43 -8.04
C SER A 141 -9.67 -19.10 -7.52
N SER A 142 -9.87 -19.16 -6.19
CA SER A 142 -11.05 -18.61 -5.51
C SER A 142 -10.62 -17.64 -4.42
N ASN A 143 -11.40 -16.59 -4.17
CA ASN A 143 -11.11 -15.62 -3.12
C ASN A 143 -11.25 -16.28 -1.73
N THR A 144 -10.23 -16.12 -0.90
CA THR A 144 -10.38 -16.21 0.56
C THR A 144 -11.23 -15.02 1.02
N PRO A 145 -12.27 -15.21 1.86
CA PRO A 145 -13.11 -14.11 2.33
C PRO A 145 -12.29 -12.99 2.99
N ALA A 146 -12.74 -11.74 2.87
CA ALA A 146 -12.06 -10.56 3.41
C ALA A 146 -11.78 -10.58 4.92
N HIS A 147 -12.39 -11.51 5.67
CA HIS A 147 -12.17 -11.76 7.11
C HIS A 147 -11.07 -12.81 7.40
N VAL A 148 -10.57 -13.56 6.42
CA VAL A 148 -9.53 -14.61 6.59
C VAL A 148 -8.11 -14.04 6.46
N TRP A 149 -7.91 -12.78 6.85
CA TRP A 149 -6.58 -12.29 7.21
C TRP A 149 -6.20 -12.72 8.64
N ALA A 150 -7.18 -13.28 9.38
CA ALA A 150 -7.02 -13.79 10.73
C ALA A 150 -6.56 -15.26 10.71
N ALA A 151 -5.25 -15.44 10.77
CA ALA A 151 -4.49 -16.50 11.45
C ALA A 151 -4.79 -18.00 11.19
N GLU A 152 -5.78 -18.38 10.41
CA GLU A 152 -6.08 -19.78 10.08
C GLU A 152 -6.45 -19.88 8.60
N ALA A 153 -5.46 -19.63 7.73
CA ALA A 153 -5.50 -20.20 6.40
C ALA A 153 -5.01 -21.65 6.55
N ASP A 154 -5.85 -22.62 6.22
CA ASP A 154 -5.39 -23.99 6.00
C ASP A 154 -4.24 -23.95 4.98
N GLU A 155 -3.22 -24.79 5.14
CA GLU A 155 -1.96 -24.76 4.36
C GLU A 155 -2.15 -24.89 2.83
N GLU A 156 -3.37 -25.14 2.36
CA GLU A 156 -3.73 -25.33 0.95
C GLU A 156 -4.31 -24.08 0.25
N ASP A 157 -4.72 -23.03 0.98
CA ASP A 157 -5.35 -21.85 0.37
C ASP A 157 -4.35 -20.73 0.06
N VAL A 158 -4.28 -20.34 -1.22
CA VAL A 158 -3.44 -19.23 -1.67
C VAL A 158 -3.98 -17.89 -1.13
N PRO A 159 -3.17 -17.09 -0.42
CA PRO A 159 -3.58 -15.78 0.04
C PRO A 159 -3.98 -14.86 -1.12
N TRP A 160 -5.07 -14.11 -0.93
CA TRP A 160 -5.52 -13.13 -1.93
C TRP A 160 -4.42 -12.13 -2.31
N PHE A 161 -4.32 -11.85 -3.62
CA PHE A 161 -3.52 -10.74 -4.15
C PHE A 161 -4.29 -10.02 -5.29
N PRO A 162 -4.07 -8.71 -5.49
CA PRO A 162 -4.76 -7.96 -6.54
C PRO A 162 -4.30 -8.43 -7.93
N MET A 163 -5.26 -8.81 -8.78
CA MET A 163 -5.01 -9.28 -10.15
C MET A 163 -5.08 -8.14 -11.18
N LYS A 164 -5.73 -7.03 -10.82
CA LYS A 164 -5.77 -5.79 -11.61
C LYS A 164 -5.23 -4.64 -10.78
N ILE A 165 -4.56 -3.70 -11.44
CA ILE A 165 -4.04 -2.50 -10.77
C ILE A 165 -5.15 -1.69 -10.07
N SER A 166 -6.37 -1.68 -10.61
CA SER A 166 -7.54 -1.03 -9.98
C SER A 166 -7.97 -1.70 -8.67
N GLU A 167 -7.60 -2.95 -8.42
CA GLU A 167 -7.93 -3.66 -7.18
C GLU A 167 -7.05 -3.19 -6.00
N LEU A 168 -5.99 -2.43 -6.26
CA LEU A 168 -5.22 -1.75 -5.20
C LEU A 168 -6.08 -0.76 -4.40
N ASP A 169 -7.16 -0.23 -4.99
CA ASP A 169 -8.13 0.63 -4.29
C ASP A 169 -8.88 -0.11 -3.16
N GLN A 170 -8.81 -1.45 -3.11
CA GLN A 170 -9.45 -2.25 -2.06
C GLN A 170 -8.59 -2.31 -0.79
N CYS A 171 -7.27 -2.15 -0.91
CA CYS A 171 -6.36 -2.13 0.23
C CYS A 171 -5.89 -0.72 0.61
N SER A 172 -6.23 0.32 -0.16
CA SER A 172 -5.77 1.70 0.07
C SER A 172 -6.15 2.25 1.46
N HIS A 173 -7.28 1.81 2.03
CA HIS A 173 -7.75 2.27 3.35
C HIS A 173 -7.15 1.49 4.53
N ARG A 174 -6.31 0.47 4.28
CA ARG A 174 -5.74 -0.39 5.32
C ARG A 174 -4.38 0.12 5.82
N VAL A 175 -4.35 1.34 6.33
CA VAL A 175 -3.12 1.99 6.83
C VAL A 175 -2.84 1.53 8.26
N LEU A 176 -1.70 0.85 8.47
CA LEU A 176 -1.33 0.28 9.78
C LEU A 176 -0.66 1.27 10.73
N MET A 177 0.20 2.15 10.20
CA MET A 177 1.01 3.07 10.99
C MET A 177 1.20 4.39 10.24
N TYR A 178 1.51 5.46 10.98
CA TYR A 178 1.83 6.78 10.44
C TYR A 178 0.75 7.40 9.54
N GLY A 179 -0.52 7.04 9.77
CA GLY A 179 -1.68 7.64 9.14
C GLY A 179 -1.98 9.03 9.71
N SER A 180 -3.21 9.22 10.18
CA SER A 180 -3.68 10.47 10.78
C SER A 180 -3.16 10.66 12.21
N GLU A 181 -2.96 9.57 12.94
CA GLU A 181 -2.48 9.58 14.31
C GLU A 181 -0.96 9.44 14.37
N LEU A 182 -0.39 10.09 15.37
CA LEU A 182 1.05 10.13 15.62
C LEU A 182 1.34 9.42 16.94
N ASP A 183 2.43 8.66 16.96
CA ASP A 183 2.97 8.12 18.20
C ASP A 183 3.44 9.26 19.13
N ALA A 184 3.41 9.02 20.44
CA ALA A 184 3.73 10.03 21.45
C ALA A 184 5.19 10.56 21.38
N ASP A 185 6.09 9.80 20.76
CA ASP A 185 7.48 10.14 20.53
C ASP A 185 7.72 10.90 19.20
N HIS A 186 6.68 11.05 18.36
CA HIS A 186 6.79 11.82 17.13
C HIS A 186 7.02 13.31 17.44
N PRO A 187 7.98 14.00 16.76
CA PRO A 187 8.32 15.40 17.07
C PRO A 187 7.12 16.36 16.92
N GLY A 188 6.21 16.06 15.99
CA GLY A 188 4.95 16.78 15.79
C GLY A 188 3.76 16.32 16.65
N PHE A 189 3.94 15.44 17.65
CA PHE A 189 2.81 14.88 18.42
C PHE A 189 1.99 15.95 19.15
N LYS A 190 2.65 16.99 19.65
CA LYS A 190 1.98 18.11 20.35
C LYS A 190 1.65 19.30 19.44
N ASP A 191 1.98 19.22 18.15
CA ASP A 191 1.72 20.29 17.20
C ASP A 191 0.35 20.07 16.55
N GLU A 192 -0.64 20.85 16.96
CA GLU A 192 -2.01 20.75 16.46
C GLU A 192 -2.12 21.13 14.98
N VAL A 193 -1.36 22.13 14.52
CA VAL A 193 -1.37 22.58 13.11
C VAL A 193 -0.80 21.47 12.24
N TYR A 194 0.32 20.88 12.64
CA TYR A 194 0.92 19.74 11.95
C TYR A 194 -0.01 18.52 11.91
N ARG A 195 -0.72 18.22 13.01
CA ARG A 195 -1.70 17.12 13.07
C ARG A 195 -2.87 17.34 12.12
N GLN A 196 -3.43 18.55 12.10
CA GLN A 196 -4.50 18.91 11.16
C GLN A 196 -4.01 18.82 9.72
N ARG A 197 -2.79 19.29 9.44
CA ARG A 197 -2.16 19.21 8.12
C ARG A 197 -1.93 17.76 7.68
N ARG A 198 -1.55 16.87 8.59
CA ARG A 198 -1.45 15.41 8.34
C ARG A 198 -2.80 14.78 8.04
N LYS A 199 -3.84 15.15 8.80
CA LYS A 199 -5.21 14.66 8.57
C LYS A 199 -5.70 15.04 7.16
N TYR A 200 -5.43 16.27 6.71
CA TYR A 200 -5.71 16.70 5.35
C TYR A 200 -5.05 15.79 4.30
N PHE A 201 -3.76 15.45 4.43
CA PHE A 201 -3.10 14.54 3.49
C PHE A 201 -3.69 13.13 3.49
N VAL A 202 -4.11 12.63 4.66
CA VAL A 202 -4.80 11.35 4.77
C VAL A 202 -6.13 11.40 4.02
N GLU A 203 -6.93 12.44 4.19
CA GLU A 203 -8.20 12.60 3.47
C GLU A 203 -8.02 12.67 1.94
N VAL A 204 -6.99 13.39 1.48
CA VAL A 204 -6.60 13.42 0.06
C VAL A 204 -6.22 12.02 -0.45
N ALA A 205 -5.44 11.26 0.32
CA ALA A 205 -5.04 9.90 -0.07
C ALA A 205 -6.23 8.92 -0.06
N MET A 206 -7.12 9.01 0.93
CA MET A 206 -8.28 8.12 1.07
C MET A 206 -9.36 8.36 0.01
N SER A 207 -9.41 9.55 -0.59
CA SER A 207 -10.34 9.90 -1.66
C SER A 207 -9.83 9.54 -3.06
N TYR A 208 -8.53 9.26 -3.21
CA TYR A 208 -7.95 8.84 -4.48
C TYR A 208 -8.48 7.46 -4.94
N LYS A 209 -8.69 7.33 -6.25
CA LYS A 209 -8.99 6.06 -6.93
C LYS A 209 -8.14 5.86 -8.17
N PHE A 210 -7.82 4.61 -8.47
CA PHE A 210 -7.06 4.27 -9.67
C PHE A 210 -7.70 4.85 -10.93
N GLY A 211 -6.86 5.42 -11.80
CA GLY A 211 -7.28 6.07 -13.04
C GLY A 211 -7.59 7.56 -12.91
N GLN A 212 -7.74 8.07 -11.68
CA GLN A 212 -7.88 9.51 -11.45
C GLN A 212 -6.51 10.20 -11.45
N PRO A 213 -6.43 11.50 -11.80
CA PRO A 213 -5.23 12.29 -11.55
C PRO A 213 -4.99 12.40 -10.04
N ILE A 214 -3.73 12.31 -9.62
CA ILE A 214 -3.34 12.48 -8.23
C ILE A 214 -3.57 13.96 -7.86
N PRO A 215 -4.32 14.25 -6.77
CA PRO A 215 -4.58 15.63 -6.37
C PRO A 215 -3.29 16.40 -6.12
N ARG A 216 -3.24 17.64 -6.61
CA ARG A 216 -2.12 18.55 -6.37
C ARG A 216 -2.25 19.21 -5.01
N ILE A 217 -1.13 19.36 -4.32
CA ILE A 217 -1.04 19.96 -2.99
C ILE A 217 -0.34 21.30 -3.08
N GLU A 218 -0.98 22.33 -2.53
CA GLU A 218 -0.32 23.61 -2.25
C GLU A 218 0.46 23.49 -0.94
N TYR A 219 1.77 23.37 -1.05
CA TYR A 219 2.67 23.30 0.11
C TYR A 219 2.88 24.68 0.72
N THR A 220 2.97 24.73 2.04
CA THR A 220 3.25 25.97 2.76
C THR A 220 4.71 26.39 2.57
N PRO A 221 5.04 27.68 2.75
CA PRO A 221 6.43 28.13 2.69
C PRO A 221 7.34 27.43 3.72
N GLU A 222 6.80 26.97 4.85
CA GLU A 222 7.56 26.21 5.85
C GLU A 222 7.84 24.78 5.40
N GLU A 223 6.86 24.11 4.79
CA GLU A 223 7.05 22.78 4.19
C GLU A 223 8.11 22.83 3.08
N VAL A 224 8.03 23.82 2.19
CA VAL A 224 9.01 24.03 1.12
C VAL A 224 10.40 24.34 1.66
N ARG A 225 10.52 25.15 2.72
CA ARG A 225 11.81 25.39 3.39
C ARG A 225 12.41 24.11 3.97
N THR A 226 11.58 23.29 4.62
CA THR A 226 12.01 22.00 5.18
C THR A 226 12.53 21.07 4.09
N TRP A 227 11.80 20.96 2.99
CA TRP A 227 12.24 20.25 1.79
C TRP A 227 13.59 20.76 1.27
N GLY A 228 13.73 22.08 1.12
CA GLY A 228 14.95 22.69 0.61
C GLY A 228 16.19 22.46 1.48
N VAL A 229 16.02 22.37 2.79
CA VAL A 229 17.12 21.97 3.69
C VAL A 229 17.54 20.53 3.39
N VAL A 230 16.60 19.58 3.40
CA VAL A 230 16.90 18.17 3.17
C VAL A 230 17.48 17.92 1.78
N PHE A 231 16.87 18.51 0.75
CA PHE A 231 17.32 18.38 -0.64
C PHE A 231 18.76 18.85 -0.80
N ARG A 232 19.11 20.02 -0.25
CA ARG A 232 20.49 20.55 -0.33
C ARG A 232 21.51 19.66 0.38
N GLU A 233 21.21 19.19 1.58
CA GLU A 233 22.16 18.37 2.34
C GLU A 233 22.38 17.00 1.67
N LEU A 234 21.31 16.37 1.16
CA LEU A 234 21.43 15.08 0.47
C LEU A 234 22.10 15.21 -0.91
N SER A 235 21.80 16.25 -1.68
CA SER A 235 22.39 16.48 -3.01
C SER A 235 23.92 16.66 -2.97
N GLN A 236 24.48 17.14 -1.86
CA GLN A 236 25.93 17.20 -1.66
C GLN A 236 26.58 15.81 -1.49
N LEU A 237 25.82 14.84 -0.97
CA LEU A 237 26.32 13.49 -0.66
C LEU A 237 26.16 12.52 -1.82
N TYR A 238 25.17 12.74 -2.70
CA TYR A 238 24.88 11.81 -3.80
C TYR A 238 26.08 11.51 -4.71
N PRO A 239 26.94 12.46 -5.13
CA PRO A 239 28.04 12.16 -6.03
C PRO A 239 29.02 11.09 -5.52
N SER A 240 29.15 10.96 -4.19
CA SER A 240 30.06 10.01 -3.55
C SER A 240 29.37 8.76 -3.00
N HIS A 241 28.08 8.82 -2.68
CA HIS A 241 27.37 7.75 -1.97
C HIS A 241 26.23 7.11 -2.77
N ALA A 242 25.68 7.79 -3.78
CA ALA A 242 24.59 7.26 -4.57
C ALA A 242 25.10 6.36 -5.70
N CYS A 243 24.29 5.37 -6.08
CA CYS A 243 24.59 4.54 -7.24
C CYS A 243 24.49 5.34 -8.55
N ARG A 244 25.09 4.80 -9.61
CA ARG A 244 25.12 5.41 -10.94
C ARG A 244 23.72 5.65 -11.50
N GLU A 245 22.77 4.75 -11.25
CA GLU A 245 21.37 4.86 -11.70
C GLU A 245 20.69 6.08 -11.09
N HIS A 246 20.91 6.32 -9.80
CA HIS A 246 20.40 7.51 -9.13
C HIS A 246 21.01 8.79 -9.73
N LEU A 247 22.34 8.82 -9.90
CA LEU A 247 23.04 9.98 -10.47
C LEU A 247 22.63 10.28 -11.92
N LYS A 248 22.30 9.24 -12.70
CA LYS A 248 21.81 9.39 -14.07
C LYS A 248 20.39 9.96 -14.11
N ASN A 249 19.52 9.51 -13.20
CA ASN A 249 18.09 9.84 -13.24
C ASN A 249 17.73 11.13 -12.49
N LEU A 250 18.50 11.52 -11.46
CA LEU A 250 18.22 12.72 -10.68
C LEU A 250 18.13 13.99 -11.56
N PRO A 251 19.06 14.27 -12.51
CA PRO A 251 18.94 15.43 -13.40
C PRO A 251 17.68 15.42 -14.28
N LEU A 252 17.17 14.23 -14.63
CA LEU A 252 15.90 14.10 -15.37
C LEU A 252 14.72 14.53 -14.51
N LEU A 253 14.69 14.12 -13.24
CA LEU A 253 13.67 14.53 -12.28
C LEU A 253 13.73 16.04 -11.99
N GLU A 254 14.92 16.65 -11.94
CA GLU A 254 15.08 18.11 -11.80
C GLU A 254 14.48 18.85 -13.00
N LYS A 255 14.75 18.34 -14.21
CA LYS A 255 14.32 18.94 -15.47
C LYS A 255 12.82 18.77 -15.74
N HIS A 256 12.28 17.57 -15.49
CA HIS A 256 10.93 17.18 -15.93
C HIS A 256 9.89 17.15 -14.81
N CYS A 257 10.30 16.88 -13.57
CA CYS A 257 9.38 16.76 -12.43
C CYS A 257 9.50 17.91 -11.42
N GLY A 258 10.35 18.90 -11.69
CA GLY A 258 10.52 20.07 -10.83
C GLY A 258 11.20 19.78 -9.50
N TYR A 259 12.05 18.75 -9.44
CA TYR A 259 12.91 18.52 -8.27
C TYR A 259 13.88 19.69 -8.14
N ARG A 260 13.65 20.56 -7.16
CA ARG A 260 14.51 21.70 -6.85
C ARG A 260 14.48 22.01 -5.38
N GLN A 261 15.49 22.72 -4.88
CA GLN A 261 15.55 23.12 -3.49
C GLN A 261 14.35 23.98 -3.05
N ASP A 262 13.76 24.75 -3.96
CA ASP A 262 12.68 25.70 -3.70
C ASP A 262 11.28 25.17 -4.04
N ASN A 263 11.16 23.89 -4.42
CA ASN A 263 9.90 23.33 -4.89
C ASN A 263 9.77 21.85 -4.54
N ILE A 264 8.68 21.50 -3.84
CA ILE A 264 8.30 20.10 -3.61
C ILE A 264 7.60 19.57 -4.88
N PRO A 265 8.12 18.50 -5.50
CA PRO A 265 7.51 17.89 -6.69
C PRO A 265 6.09 17.39 -6.43
N GLN A 266 5.21 17.51 -7.42
CA GLN A 266 3.85 16.96 -7.35
C GLN A 266 3.85 15.50 -7.80
N LEU A 267 3.16 14.65 -7.04
CA LEU A 267 3.09 13.22 -7.34
C LEU A 267 2.50 12.91 -8.72
N GLN A 268 1.57 13.73 -9.21
CA GLN A 268 1.00 13.57 -10.55
C GLN A 268 2.07 13.71 -11.65
N ASP A 269 2.98 14.68 -11.54
CA ASP A 269 4.02 14.93 -12.55
C ASP A 269 5.07 13.82 -12.52
N VAL A 270 5.43 13.37 -11.32
CA VAL A 270 6.34 12.23 -11.14
C VAL A 270 5.73 10.95 -11.69
N SER A 271 4.45 10.70 -11.41
CA SER A 271 3.72 9.54 -11.93
C SER A 271 3.61 9.53 -13.45
N GLN A 272 3.45 10.71 -14.07
CA GLN A 272 3.41 10.84 -15.52
C GLN A 272 4.80 10.58 -16.12
N PHE A 273 5.83 11.24 -15.61
CA PHE A 273 7.20 11.05 -16.08
C PHE A 273 7.64 9.59 -16.00
N LEU A 274 7.39 8.91 -14.87
CA LEU A 274 7.70 7.49 -14.74
C LEU A 274 6.93 6.65 -15.75
N ARG A 275 5.66 6.93 -16.01
CA ARG A 275 4.88 6.16 -17.00
C ARG A 275 5.42 6.32 -18.42
N GLU A 276 5.82 7.54 -18.79
CA GLU A 276 6.39 7.83 -20.11
C GLU A 276 7.73 7.10 -20.31
N GLU A 277 8.66 7.19 -19.34
CA GLU A 277 9.95 6.51 -19.41
C GLU A 277 9.84 4.97 -19.45
N TYR A 278 8.80 4.39 -18.85
CA TYR A 278 8.53 2.95 -18.91
C TYR A 278 7.86 2.50 -20.22
N GLN A 279 7.24 3.39 -20.99
CA GLN A 279 6.61 3.06 -22.27
C GLN A 279 7.60 3.09 -23.44
N ASP A 280 8.72 3.81 -23.29
CA ASP A 280 9.78 3.94 -24.30
C ASP A 280 10.89 2.85 -24.20
N CYS A 281 10.74 1.88 -23.30
CA CYS A 281 11.61 0.69 -23.17
C CYS A 281 10.92 -0.58 -23.70
#